data_AF-A0A963BBG6-F1
#
_entry.id   AF-A0A963BBG6-F1
#
_cell.length_a   1.000
_cell.length_b   1.000
_cell.length_c   1.000
_cell.angle_alpha   90.00
_cell.angle_beta   90.00
_cell.angle_gamma   90.00
#
_symmetry.space_group_name_H-M   'P 1'
#
loop_
_entity.id
_entity.type
_entity.pdbx_description
1 polymer ?
#
loop_
_entity_poly.entity_id
_entity_poly.type
_entity_poly.pdbx_seq_one_letter_code
_entity_poly.pdbx_strand_id
1 'polypeptide(L)'
;MRNVLLRHWILLFLSIPLGGNAGSISTPDIVSQTTSAALSCMRWMPVGICFWLRCSYFECSVETSVKVAHYQPDAVVSSYNELGGNPWTEIHSLLGAVQQSAANGLLGSLLSVPIDSAGNRTEGSYGNRDHRNLIFRETDVIGHPLGSLSGVLAGTGYLCESETTSFYPYFLSGLDALSWRMEIPEMFYTASLIPGLREIGNWPSQTWGGVYPRTGWTTQAEEPKAAAINAQRAGDIVTRDNQPHIYDQIEPSFSSDQRVWSPGPLKENDPSTGEWQMLLPKAESSCAVFGTNDLASANGWGGGRVDAEGDYVWNLWRPYQCCEREGQFFLIDINWINYPP
;
A
#
# COMPACT_ATOMS: atom_id res chain seq x y z
N MET A 1 17.04 68.43 16.84
CA MET A 1 15.99 67.40 16.64
C MET A 1 16.44 66.53 15.47
N ARG A 2 16.93 65.32 15.76
CA ARG A 2 17.61 64.44 14.79
C ARG A 2 16.85 63.11 14.80
N ASN A 3 16.15 62.84 13.70
CA ASN A 3 15.23 61.71 13.55
C ASN A 3 15.98 60.37 13.56
N VAL A 4 15.50 59.45 14.42
CA VAL A 4 15.92 58.05 14.47
C VAL A 4 14.99 57.26 13.52
N LEU A 5 15.56 56.72 12.45
CA LEU A 5 14.86 55.78 11.55
C LEU A 5 15.03 54.36 12.10
N LEU A 6 13.96 53.80 12.66
CA LEU A 6 13.87 52.40 13.07
C LEU A 6 13.59 51.53 11.84
N ARG A 7 14.58 50.78 11.38
CA ARG A 7 14.48 49.90 10.19
C ARG A 7 14.03 48.51 10.63
N HIS A 8 12.75 48.20 10.48
CA HIS A 8 12.22 46.85 10.70
C HIS A 8 12.65 45.93 9.53
N TRP A 9 13.43 44.90 9.84
CA TRP A 9 13.74 43.83 8.89
C TRP A 9 12.67 42.75 9.00
N ILE A 10 11.84 42.62 7.96
CA ILE A 10 10.92 41.50 7.79
C ILE A 10 11.73 40.36 7.16
N LEU A 11 11.97 39.31 7.94
CA LEU A 11 12.51 38.04 7.43
C LEU A 11 11.37 37.28 6.73
N LEU A 12 11.34 37.35 5.40
CA LEU A 12 10.56 36.42 4.57
C LEU A 12 11.20 35.03 4.67
N PHE A 13 10.54 34.10 5.36
CA PHE A 13 10.83 32.69 5.19
C PHE A 13 10.31 32.25 3.81
N LEU A 14 11.22 32.13 2.85
CA LEU A 14 10.94 31.39 1.63
C LEU A 14 10.79 29.91 2.01
N SER A 15 9.56 29.44 2.13
CA SER A 15 9.25 28.01 2.11
C SER A 15 9.53 27.51 0.70
N ILE A 16 10.71 26.91 0.49
CA ILE A 16 11.03 26.18 -0.72
C ILE A 16 10.05 24.99 -0.78
N PRO A 17 9.17 24.88 -1.79
CA PRO A 17 8.41 23.67 -1.98
C PRO A 17 9.42 22.56 -2.27
N LEU A 18 9.45 21.51 -1.44
CA LEU A 18 10.07 20.24 -1.78
C LEU A 18 9.39 19.78 -3.08
N GLY A 19 10.08 19.94 -4.20
CA GLY A 19 9.62 19.44 -5.49
C GLY A 19 9.40 17.93 -5.38
N GLY A 20 8.28 17.45 -5.92
CA GLY A 20 8.12 16.02 -6.16
C GLY A 20 9.27 15.57 -7.05
N ASN A 21 9.90 14.45 -6.70
CA ASN A 21 10.78 13.76 -7.64
C ASN A 21 9.85 13.21 -8.73
N ALA A 22 9.98 13.72 -9.94
CA ALA A 22 9.44 13.02 -11.10
C ALA A 22 10.30 11.78 -11.35
N GLY A 23 9.66 10.64 -11.59
CA GLY A 23 10.33 9.46 -12.14
C GLY A 23 10.60 8.30 -11.17
N SER A 24 11.50 7.41 -11.57
CA SER A 24 11.69 6.10 -10.95
C SER A 24 12.24 6.12 -9.52
N ILE A 25 12.04 5.01 -8.81
CA ILE A 25 12.52 4.78 -7.44
C ILE A 25 13.40 3.53 -7.38
N SER A 26 14.50 3.60 -6.63
CA SER A 26 15.40 2.45 -6.41
C SER A 26 15.11 1.76 -5.07
N THR A 27 15.57 0.52 -4.89
CA THR A 27 15.46 -0.19 -3.60
C THR A 27 16.12 0.58 -2.44
N PRO A 28 17.33 1.16 -2.59
CA PRO A 28 17.90 2.01 -1.54
C PRO A 28 17.02 3.20 -1.17
N ASP A 29 16.34 3.82 -2.14
CA ASP A 29 15.43 4.93 -1.89
C ASP A 29 14.20 4.47 -1.10
N ILE A 30 13.58 3.35 -1.49
CA ILE A 30 12.47 2.73 -0.75
C ILE A 30 12.91 2.49 0.70
N VAL A 31 14.02 1.77 0.91
CA VAL A 31 14.53 1.46 2.25
C VAL A 31 14.78 2.73 3.07
N SER A 32 15.41 3.74 2.46
CA SER A 32 15.72 5.03 3.11
C SER A 32 14.45 5.77 3.53
N GLN A 33 13.49 5.91 2.61
CA GLN A 33 12.23 6.61 2.84
C GLN A 33 11.34 5.87 3.85
N THR A 34 11.24 4.54 3.76
CA THR A 34 10.54 3.71 4.76
C THR A 34 11.16 3.88 6.15
N THR A 35 12.49 3.83 6.25
CA THR A 35 13.20 4.01 7.52
C THR A 35 12.98 5.41 8.11
N SER A 36 12.95 6.44 7.25
CA SER A 36 12.68 7.82 7.68
C SER A 36 11.28 8.02 8.27
N ALA A 37 10.30 7.25 7.83
CA ALA A 37 8.92 7.27 8.33
C ALA A 37 8.65 6.23 9.43
N ALA A 38 9.64 5.41 9.80
CA ALA A 38 9.46 4.32 10.75
C ALA A 38 8.89 4.80 12.08
N LEU A 39 9.38 5.93 12.61
CA LEU A 39 8.92 6.47 13.91
C LEU A 39 7.44 6.84 13.90
N SER A 40 6.94 7.38 12.79
CA SER A 40 5.53 7.79 12.67
C SER A 40 4.60 6.65 12.27
N CYS A 41 5.07 5.73 11.43
CA CYS A 41 4.24 4.70 10.83
C CYS A 41 4.19 3.43 11.67
N MET A 42 5.33 2.99 12.20
CA MET A 42 5.45 1.72 12.93
C MET A 42 4.62 1.71 14.21
N ARG A 43 4.51 2.85 14.92
CA ARG A 43 3.68 2.99 16.14
C ARG A 43 3.83 1.81 17.11
N TRP A 44 5.08 1.46 17.40
CA TRP A 44 5.41 0.34 18.26
C TRP A 44 4.89 0.55 19.69
N MET A 45 4.28 -0.48 20.28
CA MET A 45 3.81 -0.45 21.66
C MET A 45 3.74 -1.84 22.31
N PRO A 46 3.98 -1.94 23.63
CA PRO A 46 3.71 -3.16 24.39
C PRO A 46 2.22 -3.24 24.73
N VAL A 47 1.53 -4.26 24.21
CA VAL A 47 0.06 -4.40 24.31
C VAL A 47 -0.38 -5.43 25.33
N GLY A 48 0.49 -6.36 25.70
CA GLY A 48 0.11 -7.50 26.52
C GLY A 48 1.27 -8.39 26.97
N ILE A 49 0.92 -9.53 27.52
CA ILE A 49 1.85 -10.60 27.91
C ILE A 49 1.31 -11.94 27.43
N CYS A 50 2.21 -12.81 26.98
CA CYS A 50 1.93 -14.18 26.58
C CYS A 50 2.43 -15.17 27.62
N PHE A 51 1.67 -16.24 27.84
CA PHE A 51 2.02 -17.33 28.72
C PHE A 51 2.30 -18.59 27.90
N TRP A 52 3.41 -19.23 28.21
CA TRP A 52 3.91 -20.41 27.52
C TRP A 52 4.18 -21.52 28.53
N LEU A 53 3.97 -22.76 28.14
CA LEU A 53 4.37 -23.91 28.93
C LEU A 53 5.70 -24.45 28.39
N ARG A 54 6.71 -24.44 29.25
CA ARG A 54 8.02 -25.03 28.98
C ARG A 54 8.17 -26.31 29.79
N CYS A 55 8.10 -27.46 29.13
CA CYS A 55 8.28 -28.75 29.77
C CYS A 55 9.68 -29.31 29.52
N SER A 56 10.33 -29.76 30.59
CA SER A 56 11.46 -30.69 30.57
C SER A 56 10.96 -32.13 30.77
N TYR A 57 11.87 -33.10 30.85
CA TYR A 57 11.50 -34.50 31.10
C TYR A 57 10.87 -34.74 32.48
N PHE A 58 11.06 -33.83 33.44
CA PHE A 58 10.67 -34.05 34.85
C PHE A 58 9.77 -32.95 35.42
N GLU A 59 9.72 -31.78 34.78
CA GLU A 59 9.01 -30.61 35.30
C GLU A 59 8.56 -29.69 34.17
N CYS A 60 7.40 -29.04 34.32
CA CYS A 60 6.93 -27.98 33.44
C CYS A 60 6.84 -26.65 34.19
N SER A 61 7.46 -25.61 33.63
CA SER A 61 7.34 -24.23 34.10
C SER A 61 6.46 -23.41 33.16
N VAL A 62 5.77 -22.41 33.71
CA VAL A 62 5.08 -21.39 32.91
C VAL A 62 6.05 -20.24 32.68
N GLU A 63 6.40 -20.01 31.43
CA GLU A 63 7.24 -18.90 30.99
C GLU A 63 6.36 -17.78 30.41
N THR A 64 6.88 -16.56 30.42
CA THR A 64 6.15 -15.40 29.91
C THR A 64 6.99 -14.54 28.99
N SER A 65 6.38 -14.04 27.92
CA SER A 65 7.01 -13.05 27.03
C SER A 65 6.11 -11.84 26.82
N VAL A 66 6.71 -10.69 26.55
CA VAL A 66 5.97 -9.45 26.26
C VAL A 66 5.30 -9.58 24.90
N LYS A 67 4.02 -9.19 24.83
CA LYS A 67 3.30 -9.03 23.58
C LYS A 67 3.48 -7.61 23.08
N VAL A 68 4.07 -7.50 21.90
CA VAL A 68 4.30 -6.22 21.21
C VAL A 68 3.35 -6.11 20.04
N ALA A 69 3.01 -4.88 19.68
CA ALA A 69 2.25 -4.58 18.50
C ALA A 69 2.84 -3.38 17.78
N HIS A 70 2.87 -3.45 16.46
CA HIS A 70 3.35 -2.37 15.61
C HIS A 70 2.86 -2.57 14.17
N TYR A 71 2.90 -1.51 13.39
CA TYR A 71 2.72 -1.57 11.95
C TYR A 71 4.05 -1.94 11.30
N GLN A 72 4.01 -2.76 10.27
CA GLN A 72 5.17 -3.16 9.47
C GLN A 72 4.92 -2.86 8.00
N PRO A 73 5.93 -2.46 7.21
CA PRO A 73 5.75 -2.28 5.79
C PRO A 73 5.77 -3.66 5.12
N ASP A 74 4.60 -4.16 4.76
CA ASP A 74 4.44 -5.50 4.18
C ASP A 74 4.80 -5.52 2.71
N ALA A 75 4.33 -4.54 1.95
CA ALA A 75 4.48 -4.48 0.51
C ALA A 75 4.75 -3.07 0.01
N VAL A 76 5.43 -3.00 -1.13
CA VAL A 76 5.52 -1.83 -1.98
C VAL A 76 4.50 -2.00 -3.10
N VAL A 77 3.61 -1.02 -3.25
CA VAL A 77 2.57 -1.01 -4.27
C VAL A 77 2.88 0.10 -5.25
N SER A 78 3.03 -0.25 -6.52
CA SER A 78 3.32 0.70 -7.60
C SER A 78 2.11 0.81 -8.50
N SER A 79 1.65 2.03 -8.78
CA SER A 79 0.57 2.32 -9.74
C SER A 79 1.13 3.22 -10.84
N TYR A 80 1.10 2.74 -12.08
CA TYR A 80 1.84 3.32 -13.19
C TYR A 80 1.09 3.19 -14.50
N ASN A 81 1.56 3.92 -15.51
CA ASN A 81 0.85 4.12 -16.76
C ASN A 81 1.07 2.97 -17.75
N GLU A 82 2.33 2.68 -18.11
CA GLU A 82 2.65 1.77 -19.21
C GLU A 82 2.87 0.34 -18.74
N LEU A 83 2.35 -0.66 -19.48
CA LEU A 83 2.55 -2.07 -19.13
C LEU A 83 4.03 -2.47 -19.09
N GLY A 84 4.45 -3.03 -17.96
CA GLY A 84 5.84 -3.36 -17.69
C GLY A 84 6.71 -2.15 -17.32
N GLY A 85 6.16 -0.94 -17.30
CA GLY A 85 6.82 0.32 -16.93
C GLY A 85 6.80 0.60 -15.42
N ASN A 86 6.98 -0.41 -14.58
CA ASN A 86 6.97 -0.22 -13.13
C ASN A 86 8.03 0.84 -12.72
N PRO A 87 7.70 1.86 -11.90
CA PRO A 87 8.65 2.90 -11.51
C PRO A 87 9.75 2.40 -10.57
N TRP A 88 9.58 1.23 -9.94
CA TRP A 88 10.63 0.59 -9.16
C TRP A 88 11.66 -0.08 -10.08
N THR A 89 12.84 0.53 -10.22
CA THR A 89 13.82 0.21 -11.26
C THR A 89 14.24 -1.26 -11.33
N GLU A 90 14.43 -1.89 -10.18
CA GLU A 90 14.86 -3.29 -10.09
C GLU A 90 13.73 -4.23 -10.52
N ILE A 91 12.49 -3.95 -10.11
CA ILE A 91 11.31 -4.72 -10.50
C ILE A 91 10.99 -4.55 -11.98
N HIS A 92 11.09 -3.32 -12.51
CA HIS A 92 10.99 -3.05 -13.93
C HIS A 92 11.94 -3.92 -14.75
N SER A 93 13.22 -3.93 -14.36
CA SER A 93 14.25 -4.68 -15.08
C SER A 93 14.04 -6.20 -15.04
N LEU A 94 13.43 -6.71 -13.97
CA LEU A 94 13.22 -8.14 -13.74
C LEU A 94 11.93 -8.65 -14.38
N LEU A 95 10.83 -7.90 -14.24
CA LEU A 95 9.47 -8.36 -14.54
C LEU A 95 8.82 -7.66 -15.74
N GLY A 96 9.34 -6.52 -16.20
CA GLY A 96 8.70 -5.72 -17.25
C GLY A 96 8.48 -6.51 -18.55
N ALA A 97 9.51 -7.24 -19.01
CA ALA A 97 9.40 -8.08 -20.20
C ALA A 97 8.45 -9.28 -20.01
N VAL A 98 8.39 -9.84 -18.80
CA VAL A 98 7.49 -10.95 -18.46
C VAL A 98 6.03 -10.48 -18.52
N GLN A 99 5.73 -9.32 -17.93
CA GLN A 99 4.38 -8.75 -17.96
C GLN A 99 3.94 -8.42 -19.39
N GLN A 100 4.81 -7.79 -20.19
CA GLN A 100 4.50 -7.48 -21.59
C GLN A 100 4.23 -8.74 -22.41
N SER A 101 5.07 -9.77 -22.29
CA SER A 101 4.89 -11.02 -23.03
C SER A 101 3.65 -11.81 -22.60
N ALA A 102 3.38 -11.87 -21.30
CA ALA A 102 2.22 -12.57 -20.75
C ALA A 102 0.90 -11.88 -21.13
N ALA A 103 0.83 -10.56 -21.03
CA ALA A 103 -0.32 -9.80 -21.49
C ALA A 103 -0.53 -10.00 -22.99
N ASN A 104 0.53 -9.92 -23.80
CA ASN A 104 0.50 -10.17 -25.25
C ASN A 104 -0.02 -11.56 -25.62
N GLY A 105 0.38 -12.60 -24.89
CA GLY A 105 -0.10 -13.96 -25.12
C GLY A 105 -1.56 -14.15 -24.69
N LEU A 106 -1.91 -13.73 -23.48
CA LEU A 106 -3.23 -13.97 -22.89
C LEU A 106 -4.31 -13.09 -23.54
N LEU A 107 -4.07 -11.78 -23.64
CA LEU A 107 -5.01 -10.86 -24.26
C LEU A 107 -5.01 -11.02 -25.77
N GLY A 108 -3.85 -11.20 -26.43
CA GLY A 108 -3.79 -11.37 -27.88
C GLY A 108 -4.50 -12.65 -28.38
N SER A 109 -4.63 -13.67 -27.53
CA SER A 109 -5.40 -14.89 -27.83
C SER A 109 -6.89 -14.79 -27.47
N LEU A 110 -7.25 -13.96 -26.48
CA LEU A 110 -8.63 -13.80 -26.01
C LEU A 110 -9.37 -12.62 -26.66
N LEU A 111 -8.67 -11.55 -27.06
CA LEU A 111 -9.18 -10.27 -27.52
C LEU A 111 -8.25 -9.65 -28.60
N SER A 112 -8.80 -9.22 -29.73
CA SER A 112 -8.02 -8.59 -30.83
C SER A 112 -7.66 -7.11 -30.55
N VAL A 113 -7.36 -6.74 -29.30
CA VAL A 113 -7.12 -5.36 -28.89
C VAL A 113 -5.62 -5.11 -28.68
N PRO A 114 -5.03 -4.02 -29.22
CA PRO A 114 -3.63 -3.67 -28.95
C PRO A 114 -3.39 -3.44 -27.45
N ILE A 115 -2.34 -4.04 -26.90
CA ILE A 115 -2.13 -4.13 -25.44
C ILE A 115 -1.42 -2.89 -24.90
N ASP A 116 -0.67 -2.20 -25.77
CA ASP A 116 -0.07 -0.89 -25.51
C ASP A 116 -1.11 0.25 -25.51
N SER A 117 -2.39 -0.04 -25.81
CA SER A 117 -3.40 1.02 -25.95
C SER A 117 -3.92 1.57 -24.63
N ALA A 118 -3.75 0.93 -23.49
CA ALA A 118 -4.35 1.43 -22.24
C ALA A 118 -3.47 2.42 -21.47
N GLY A 119 -2.16 2.44 -21.73
CA GLY A 119 -1.17 3.05 -20.84
C GLY A 119 -1.14 4.58 -20.78
N ASN A 120 -2.08 5.27 -21.40
CA ASN A 120 -2.28 6.71 -21.24
C ASN A 120 -3.71 7.15 -21.62
N ARG A 121 -4.67 6.22 -21.52
CA ARG A 121 -6.04 6.52 -21.97
C ARG A 121 -6.84 7.14 -20.85
N THR A 122 -6.85 8.48 -20.83
CA THR A 122 -8.17 9.14 -20.80
C THR A 122 -8.88 8.75 -22.08
N GLU A 123 -10.06 8.15 -22.00
CA GLU A 123 -10.89 7.93 -23.18
C GLU A 123 -11.01 9.24 -23.98
N GLY A 124 -10.62 9.23 -25.27
CA GLY A 124 -10.67 10.43 -26.12
C GLY A 124 -9.74 10.35 -27.32
N SER A 125 -10.21 9.74 -28.41
CA SER A 125 -9.62 9.95 -29.74
C SER A 125 -9.92 11.38 -30.22
N TYR A 126 -9.18 11.81 -31.25
CA TYR A 126 -9.32 13.10 -31.93
C TYR A 126 -10.79 13.53 -32.13
N GLY A 127 -11.22 14.59 -31.43
CA GLY A 127 -12.46 15.32 -31.74
C GLY A 127 -13.48 15.43 -30.61
N ASN A 128 -13.25 16.39 -29.71
CA ASN A 128 -14.25 17.12 -28.93
C ASN A 128 -15.33 16.34 -28.13
N ARG A 129 -15.14 16.38 -26.80
CA ARG A 129 -16.10 16.18 -25.68
C ARG A 129 -16.15 14.82 -24.99
N ASP A 130 -15.03 14.12 -24.89
CA ASP A 130 -14.96 12.88 -24.10
C ASP A 130 -14.41 13.11 -22.68
N HIS A 131 -14.82 12.22 -21.77
CA HIS A 131 -14.64 12.25 -20.32
C HIS A 131 -13.17 12.16 -19.92
N ARG A 132 -12.52 13.30 -19.67
CA ARG A 132 -11.11 13.40 -19.21
C ARG A 132 -10.83 12.87 -17.81
N ASN A 133 -11.84 12.31 -17.15
CA ASN A 133 -11.74 11.80 -15.78
C ASN A 133 -11.73 10.27 -15.71
N LEU A 134 -11.78 9.54 -16.83
CA LEU A 134 -11.54 8.10 -16.81
C LEU A 134 -10.04 7.85 -16.95
N ILE A 135 -9.40 7.21 -15.97
CA ILE A 135 -7.95 6.99 -15.92
C ILE A 135 -7.70 5.49 -15.76
N PHE A 136 -6.81 4.94 -16.57
CA PHE A 136 -6.32 3.58 -16.43
C PHE A 136 -4.92 3.58 -15.84
N ARG A 137 -4.65 2.66 -14.90
CA ARG A 137 -3.31 2.39 -14.36
C ARG A 137 -3.06 0.89 -14.24
N GLU A 138 -1.85 0.48 -14.58
CA GLU A 138 -1.30 -0.79 -14.11
C GLU A 138 -0.95 -0.71 -12.64
N THR A 139 -0.96 -1.84 -11.94
CA THR A 139 -0.62 -1.88 -10.51
C THR A 139 0.02 -3.21 -10.13
N ASP A 140 1.15 -3.10 -9.43
CA ASP A 140 1.89 -4.25 -8.93
C ASP A 140 2.03 -4.16 -7.41
N VAL A 141 1.95 -5.32 -6.76
CA VAL A 141 2.19 -5.48 -5.31
C VAL A 141 3.36 -6.42 -5.11
N ILE A 142 4.44 -5.88 -4.56
CA ILE A 142 5.69 -6.58 -4.36
C ILE A 142 6.05 -6.58 -2.86
N GLY A 143 6.45 -7.70 -2.31
CA GLY A 143 6.86 -7.80 -0.90
C GLY A 143 8.00 -6.84 -0.57
N HIS A 144 7.88 -6.15 0.56
CA HIS A 144 8.75 -5.03 0.90
C HIS A 144 10.20 -5.49 1.18
N PRO A 145 11.24 -4.74 0.73
CA PRO A 145 12.64 -5.15 0.89
C PRO A 145 13.08 -5.25 2.37
N LEU A 146 12.45 -4.49 3.27
CA LEU A 146 12.69 -4.57 4.71
C LEU A 146 12.04 -5.77 5.41
N GLY A 147 11.19 -6.56 4.74
CA GLY A 147 10.58 -7.76 5.33
C GLY A 147 11.63 -8.75 5.87
N SER A 148 12.74 -8.89 5.15
CA SER A 148 13.90 -9.68 5.59
C SER A 148 14.64 -9.10 6.80
N LEU A 149 14.69 -7.76 6.94
CA LEU A 149 15.35 -7.08 8.06
C LEU A 149 14.51 -7.17 9.34
N SER A 150 13.18 -7.09 9.22
CA SER A 150 12.27 -7.42 10.33
C SER A 150 12.47 -8.86 10.80
N GLY A 151 12.69 -9.83 9.90
CA GLY A 151 12.99 -11.22 10.29
C GLY A 151 14.27 -11.36 11.14
N VAL A 152 15.34 -10.62 10.80
CA VAL A 152 16.59 -10.64 11.59
C VAL A 152 16.41 -10.05 12.99
N LEU A 153 15.61 -8.99 13.11
CA LEU A 153 15.35 -8.33 14.39
C LEU A 153 14.17 -8.95 15.16
N ALA A 154 13.33 -9.76 14.52
CA ALA A 154 12.22 -10.45 15.16
C ALA A 154 12.70 -11.45 16.22
N GLY A 155 13.87 -12.07 16.02
CA GLY A 155 14.52 -12.91 17.02
C GLY A 155 14.91 -12.20 18.33
N THR A 156 14.67 -10.89 18.45
CA THR A 156 14.86 -10.13 19.71
C THR A 156 13.60 -10.05 20.56
N GLY A 157 12.45 -10.54 20.07
CA GLY A 157 11.16 -10.45 20.74
C GLY A 157 10.50 -9.07 20.72
N TYR A 158 11.15 -8.06 20.12
CA TYR A 158 10.65 -6.68 20.05
C TYR A 158 10.01 -6.31 18.72
N LEU A 159 10.18 -7.10 17.65
CA LEU A 159 9.54 -6.88 16.36
C LEU A 159 8.88 -8.17 15.89
N CYS A 160 7.78 -8.04 15.18
CA CYS A 160 7.05 -9.16 14.60
C CYS A 160 7.66 -9.56 13.27
N GLU A 161 7.70 -10.87 13.03
CA GLU A 161 8.10 -11.39 11.73
C GLU A 161 7.09 -10.96 10.64
N SER A 162 7.61 -10.65 9.45
CA SER A 162 6.78 -10.27 8.30
C SER A 162 6.17 -11.50 7.65
N GLU A 163 4.92 -11.38 7.20
CA GLU A 163 4.26 -12.43 6.41
C GLU A 163 4.58 -12.32 4.91
N THR A 164 5.28 -11.25 4.53
CA THR A 164 5.68 -11.00 3.16
C THR A 164 7.12 -11.40 2.90
N THR A 165 7.35 -12.06 1.76
CA THR A 165 8.70 -12.35 1.27
C THR A 165 9.22 -11.15 0.47
N SER A 166 10.39 -10.64 0.85
CA SER A 166 11.01 -9.49 0.17
C SER A 166 11.18 -9.74 -1.33
N PHE A 167 10.82 -8.76 -2.15
CA PHE A 167 10.84 -8.79 -3.63
C PHE A 167 9.93 -9.82 -4.29
N TYR A 168 9.08 -10.53 -3.53
CA TYR A 168 8.15 -11.50 -4.09
C TYR A 168 6.93 -10.78 -4.72
N PRO A 169 6.57 -11.06 -5.99
CA PRO A 169 5.42 -10.43 -6.63
C PRO A 169 4.11 -11.12 -6.22
N TYR A 170 3.33 -10.48 -5.34
CA TYR A 170 2.02 -10.98 -4.91
C TYR A 170 0.91 -10.66 -5.92
N PHE A 171 1.02 -9.54 -6.63
CA PHE A 171 0.08 -9.20 -7.68
C PHE A 171 0.77 -8.42 -8.79
N LEU A 172 0.44 -8.77 -10.03
CA LEU A 172 0.93 -8.13 -11.24
C LEU A 172 -0.26 -7.93 -12.18
N SER A 173 -0.74 -6.69 -12.33
CA SER A 173 -1.95 -6.40 -13.13
C SER A 173 -1.85 -6.84 -14.58
N GLY A 174 -0.63 -6.85 -15.14
CA GLY A 174 -0.35 -7.34 -16.49
C GLY A 174 -0.64 -8.83 -16.69
N LEU A 175 -0.52 -9.65 -15.64
CA LEU A 175 -0.88 -11.08 -15.67
C LEU A 175 -2.38 -11.27 -15.47
N ASP A 176 -2.99 -10.45 -14.63
CA ASP A 176 -4.41 -10.45 -14.31
C ASP A 176 -5.26 -9.67 -15.32
N ALA A 177 -4.89 -9.75 -16.60
CA ALA A 177 -5.41 -8.81 -17.58
C ALA A 177 -6.93 -8.86 -17.80
N LEU A 178 -7.57 -10.02 -17.59
CA LEU A 178 -9.02 -10.14 -17.72
C LEU A 178 -9.75 -9.36 -16.62
N SER A 179 -9.48 -9.68 -15.35
CA SER A 179 -10.12 -9.01 -14.22
C SER A 179 -9.69 -7.55 -14.11
N TRP A 180 -8.39 -7.28 -14.29
CA TRP A 180 -7.86 -5.92 -14.17
C TRP A 180 -8.28 -4.99 -15.29
N ARG A 181 -8.36 -5.43 -16.56
CA ARG A 181 -8.68 -4.52 -17.69
C ARG A 181 -10.14 -4.56 -18.13
N MET A 182 -10.82 -5.70 -17.96
CA MET A 182 -12.20 -5.88 -18.43
C MET A 182 -13.22 -5.83 -17.30
N GLU A 183 -12.77 -5.71 -16.04
CA GLU A 183 -13.63 -5.70 -14.85
C GLU A 183 -14.42 -7.02 -14.65
N ILE A 184 -14.07 -8.10 -15.36
CA ILE A 184 -14.79 -9.38 -15.27
C ILE A 184 -13.98 -10.34 -14.38
N PRO A 185 -14.57 -10.92 -13.32
CA PRO A 185 -15.99 -10.88 -12.94
C PRO A 185 -16.35 -9.80 -11.91
N GLU A 186 -15.43 -8.90 -11.60
CA GLU A 186 -15.58 -7.86 -10.56
C GLU A 186 -16.84 -6.99 -10.72
N MET A 187 -17.29 -6.73 -11.95
CA MET A 187 -18.52 -5.95 -12.25
C MET A 187 -19.79 -6.57 -11.66
N PHE A 188 -19.79 -7.87 -11.36
CA PHE A 188 -20.94 -8.58 -10.81
C PHE A 188 -21.04 -8.50 -9.28
N TYR A 189 -20.02 -7.97 -8.59
CA TYR A 189 -20.12 -7.72 -7.16
C TYR A 189 -21.14 -6.63 -6.86
N THR A 190 -21.88 -6.79 -5.77
CA THR A 190 -22.89 -5.80 -5.34
C THR A 190 -22.31 -4.41 -5.15
N ALA A 191 -21.06 -4.32 -4.66
CA ALA A 191 -20.37 -3.05 -4.48
C ALA A 191 -20.03 -2.34 -5.80
N SER A 192 -19.94 -3.06 -6.91
CA SER A 192 -19.75 -2.48 -8.26
C SER A 192 -21.02 -1.82 -8.80
N LEU A 193 -22.19 -2.20 -8.28
CA LEU A 193 -23.50 -1.77 -8.80
C LEU A 193 -24.19 -0.72 -7.92
N ILE A 194 -23.82 -0.65 -6.64
CA ILE A 194 -24.45 0.24 -5.65
C ILE A 194 -23.42 1.28 -5.19
N PRO A 195 -23.55 2.54 -5.64
CA PRO A 195 -22.71 3.64 -5.16
C PRO A 195 -22.77 3.77 -3.63
N GLY A 196 -21.64 4.11 -3.00
CA GLY A 196 -21.59 4.21 -1.54
C GLY A 196 -21.16 2.93 -0.83
N LEU A 197 -21.18 1.78 -1.51
CA LEU A 197 -20.64 0.54 -0.97
C LEU A 197 -19.14 0.43 -1.31
N ARG A 198 -18.32 0.13 -0.30
CA ARG A 198 -16.86 -0.02 -0.44
C ARG A 198 -16.21 1.20 -1.12
N GLU A 199 -16.47 2.39 -0.61
CA GLU A 199 -15.93 3.66 -1.15
C GLU A 199 -14.69 4.12 -0.40
N ILE A 200 -13.72 4.68 -1.13
CA ILE A 200 -12.58 5.37 -0.55
C ILE A 200 -13.00 6.83 -0.32
N GLY A 201 -13.07 7.24 0.95
CA GLY A 201 -13.64 8.50 1.41
C GLY A 201 -15.06 8.36 1.98
N ASN A 202 -15.69 9.50 2.24
CA ASN A 202 -17.00 9.62 2.88
C ASN A 202 -18.11 9.92 1.85
N TRP A 203 -18.69 8.88 1.26
CA TRP A 203 -19.86 9.01 0.40
C TRP A 203 -21.10 9.50 1.19
N PRO A 204 -21.95 10.38 0.62
CA PRO A 204 -21.86 11.00 -0.71
C PRO A 204 -21.08 12.33 -0.72
N SER A 205 -20.57 12.77 0.43
CA SER A 205 -20.03 14.13 0.60
C SER A 205 -18.66 14.34 -0.05
N GLN A 206 -17.77 13.36 0.04
CA GLN A 206 -16.45 13.35 -0.56
C GLN A 206 -16.08 11.90 -0.80
N THR A 207 -15.97 11.48 -2.06
CA THR A 207 -15.47 10.15 -2.40
C THR A 207 -14.38 10.29 -3.45
N TRP A 208 -13.33 9.51 -3.30
CA TRP A 208 -12.32 9.30 -4.32
C TRP A 208 -12.78 8.21 -5.30
N GLY A 209 -13.61 7.26 -4.85
CA GLY A 209 -14.21 6.25 -5.72
C GLY A 209 -14.32 4.89 -5.05
N GLY A 210 -15.04 3.99 -5.72
CA GLY A 210 -15.26 2.64 -5.24
C GLY A 210 -14.01 1.75 -5.34
N VAL A 211 -13.83 0.88 -4.35
CA VAL A 211 -12.89 -0.25 -4.43
C VAL A 211 -13.37 -1.23 -5.51
N TYR A 212 -14.67 -1.44 -5.64
CA TYR A 212 -15.25 -2.32 -6.66
C TYR A 212 -15.78 -1.53 -7.87
N PRO A 213 -15.67 -2.09 -9.09
CA PRO A 213 -14.91 -3.30 -9.44
C PRO A 213 -13.41 -3.09 -9.23
N ARG A 214 -12.68 -4.13 -8.80
CA ARG A 214 -11.22 -4.03 -8.59
C ARG A 214 -10.47 -4.12 -9.92
N THR A 215 -10.49 -3.02 -10.66
CA THR A 215 -9.90 -2.85 -11.99
C THR A 215 -8.85 -1.75 -12.01
N GLY A 216 -8.10 -1.69 -13.12
CA GLY A 216 -7.22 -0.59 -13.47
C GLY A 216 -7.95 0.73 -13.80
N TRP A 217 -9.25 0.68 -14.12
CA TRP A 217 -10.04 1.87 -14.51
C TRP A 217 -10.62 2.61 -13.31
N THR A 218 -10.43 3.93 -13.26
CA THR A 218 -11.02 4.79 -12.24
C THR A 218 -11.59 6.07 -12.84
N THR A 219 -12.75 6.50 -12.35
CA THR A 219 -13.32 7.79 -12.72
C THR A 219 -12.88 8.85 -11.71
N GLN A 220 -11.72 9.46 -11.94
CA GLN A 220 -11.14 10.51 -11.11
C GLN A 220 -10.54 11.65 -11.94
N ALA A 221 -10.72 12.88 -11.46
CA ALA A 221 -10.13 14.06 -12.11
C ALA A 221 -8.67 14.30 -11.67
N GLU A 222 -8.33 13.85 -10.46
CA GLU A 222 -6.97 13.94 -9.92
C GLU A 222 -6.24 12.61 -10.11
N GLU A 223 -5.24 12.59 -10.98
CA GLU A 223 -4.35 11.45 -11.20
C GLU A 223 -3.76 10.78 -9.95
N PRO A 224 -3.29 11.52 -8.91
CA PRO A 224 -2.80 10.87 -7.70
C PRO A 224 -3.89 10.11 -6.94
N LYS A 225 -5.15 10.59 -6.98
CA LYS A 225 -6.29 9.89 -6.35
C LYS A 225 -6.65 8.63 -7.13
N ALA A 226 -6.67 8.71 -8.47
CA ALA A 226 -6.82 7.54 -9.34
C ALA A 226 -5.78 6.46 -8.99
N ALA A 227 -4.51 6.87 -8.92
CA ALA A 227 -3.39 6.01 -8.55
C ALA A 227 -3.57 5.33 -7.18
N ALA A 228 -3.97 6.10 -6.17
CA ALA A 228 -4.22 5.62 -4.82
C ALA A 228 -5.39 4.62 -4.75
N ILE A 229 -6.45 4.82 -5.53
CA ILE A 229 -7.57 3.87 -5.62
C ILE A 229 -7.08 2.54 -6.19
N ASN A 230 -6.30 2.57 -7.26
CA ASN A 230 -5.73 1.35 -7.85
C ASN A 230 -4.79 0.62 -6.88
N ALA A 231 -3.95 1.35 -6.15
CA ALA A 231 -3.12 0.78 -5.09
C ALA A 231 -3.97 0.13 -3.98
N GLN A 232 -5.06 0.79 -3.53
CA GLN A 232 -6.00 0.22 -2.57
C GLN A 232 -6.65 -1.06 -3.07
N ARG A 233 -7.06 -1.09 -4.34
CA ARG A 233 -7.67 -2.28 -4.98
C ARG A 233 -6.71 -3.45 -4.99
N ALA A 234 -5.47 -3.23 -5.42
CA ALA A 234 -4.45 -4.26 -5.45
C ALA A 234 -4.12 -4.77 -4.03
N GLY A 235 -4.02 -3.86 -3.04
CA GLY A 235 -3.87 -4.22 -1.63
C GLY A 235 -5.06 -5.04 -1.08
N ASP A 236 -6.29 -4.70 -1.46
CA ASP A 236 -7.50 -5.45 -1.09
C ASP A 236 -7.52 -6.86 -1.70
N ILE A 237 -7.01 -7.03 -2.93
CA ILE A 237 -6.87 -8.35 -3.58
C ILE A 237 -5.90 -9.23 -2.80
N VAL A 238 -4.65 -8.78 -2.60
CA VAL A 238 -3.59 -9.63 -2.02
C VAL A 238 -3.80 -9.97 -0.55
N THR A 239 -4.62 -9.20 0.17
CA THR A 239 -4.90 -9.43 1.61
C THR A 239 -6.17 -10.26 1.84
N ARG A 240 -6.81 -10.75 0.78
CA ARG A 240 -8.01 -11.60 0.85
C ARG A 240 -7.76 -12.94 0.19
N ASP A 241 -8.50 -13.94 0.63
CA ASP A 241 -8.50 -15.29 0.07
C ASP A 241 -9.51 -15.43 -1.07
N ASN A 242 -9.25 -16.33 -2.01
CA ASN A 242 -10.21 -16.73 -3.05
C ASN A 242 -10.79 -15.59 -3.90
N GLN A 243 -9.99 -14.57 -4.21
CA GLN A 243 -10.40 -13.49 -5.11
C GLN A 243 -10.31 -13.95 -6.58
N PRO A 244 -11.22 -13.51 -7.47
CA PRO A 244 -11.22 -13.94 -8.87
C PRO A 244 -10.18 -13.18 -9.70
N HIS A 245 -8.93 -13.24 -9.26
CA HIS A 245 -7.76 -12.58 -9.83
C HIS A 245 -6.60 -13.58 -9.95
N ILE A 246 -5.61 -13.28 -10.80
CA ILE A 246 -4.33 -13.98 -10.82
C ILE A 246 -3.39 -13.28 -9.83
N TYR A 247 -3.25 -13.86 -8.64
CA TYR A 247 -2.48 -13.30 -7.54
C TYR A 247 -2.04 -14.39 -6.55
N ASP A 248 -1.05 -14.07 -5.73
CA ASP A 248 -0.72 -14.82 -4.52
C ASP A 248 -1.20 -14.02 -3.31
N GLN A 249 -1.83 -14.72 -2.35
CA GLN A 249 -2.27 -14.09 -1.11
C GLN A 249 -1.08 -13.84 -0.18
N ILE A 250 -1.11 -12.71 0.53
CA ILE A 250 -0.28 -12.50 1.73
C ILE A 250 -0.91 -13.35 2.85
N GLU A 251 -0.49 -14.61 2.92
CA GLU A 251 -0.99 -15.58 3.90
C GLU A 251 -0.32 -15.40 5.26
N PRO A 252 -1.04 -15.63 6.37
CA PRO A 252 -0.41 -15.84 7.68
C PRO A 252 0.61 -16.98 7.60
N SER A 253 1.87 -16.69 7.89
CA SER A 253 2.95 -17.65 8.00
C SER A 253 3.13 -18.08 9.46
N PHE A 254 3.71 -19.26 9.62
CA PHE A 254 4.04 -19.79 10.94
C PHE A 254 5.50 -19.47 11.25
N SER A 255 5.71 -18.61 12.23
CA SER A 255 7.04 -18.39 12.81
C SER A 255 7.41 -19.54 13.76
N SER A 256 8.66 -20.00 13.72
CA SER A 256 9.18 -20.97 14.68
C SER A 256 9.45 -20.35 16.05
N ASP A 257 9.84 -19.08 16.04
CA ASP A 257 10.45 -18.35 17.16
C ASP A 257 9.46 -17.38 17.80
N GLN A 258 8.33 -17.11 17.14
CA GLN A 258 7.30 -16.22 17.62
C GLN A 258 5.90 -16.82 17.43
N ARG A 259 4.94 -16.31 18.21
CA ARG A 259 3.53 -16.38 17.85
C ARG A 259 3.12 -15.03 17.30
N VAL A 260 2.67 -15.01 16.05
CA VAL A 260 2.22 -13.81 15.34
C VAL A 260 0.70 -13.84 15.20
N TRP A 261 0.07 -12.69 15.42
CA TRP A 261 -1.32 -12.43 15.06
C TRP A 261 -1.32 -11.53 13.83
N SER A 262 -1.56 -12.16 12.68
CA SER A 262 -1.52 -11.48 11.39
C SER A 262 -2.72 -10.54 11.23
N PRO A 263 -2.56 -9.40 10.53
CA PRO A 263 -3.62 -8.45 10.26
C PRO A 263 -4.71 -9.08 9.38
N GLY A 264 -5.97 -8.73 9.65
CA GLY A 264 -7.09 -9.12 8.80
C GLY A 264 -7.06 -8.44 7.42
N PRO A 265 -8.03 -8.74 6.54
CA PRO A 265 -8.10 -8.17 5.20
C PRO A 265 -8.05 -6.64 5.18
N LEU A 266 -7.33 -6.06 4.23
CA LEU A 266 -7.26 -4.60 4.08
C LEU A 266 -8.65 -4.04 3.77
N LYS A 267 -8.98 -2.91 4.40
CA LYS A 267 -10.24 -2.23 4.21
C LYS A 267 -10.01 -0.72 4.08
N GLU A 268 -10.62 -0.14 3.08
CA GLU A 268 -10.59 1.29 2.82
C GLU A 268 -11.12 2.10 4.02
N ASN A 269 -10.52 3.27 4.25
CA ASN A 269 -10.82 4.18 5.37
C ASN A 269 -10.61 3.61 6.78
N ASP A 270 -10.12 2.38 6.92
CA ASP A 270 -9.96 1.72 8.22
C ASP A 270 -8.46 1.55 8.57
N PRO A 271 -7.89 2.46 9.38
CA PRO A 271 -6.48 2.39 9.74
C PRO A 271 -6.12 1.14 10.54
N SER A 272 -7.11 0.47 11.16
CA SER A 272 -6.89 -0.79 11.89
C SER A 272 -6.59 -1.98 10.97
N THR A 273 -6.77 -1.83 9.65
CA THR A 273 -6.45 -2.87 8.67
C THR A 273 -5.20 -2.54 7.86
N GLY A 274 -4.80 -1.28 7.77
CA GLY A 274 -3.58 -0.86 7.11
C GLY A 274 -3.58 0.62 6.75
N GLU A 275 -2.39 1.14 6.49
CA GLU A 275 -2.16 2.53 6.10
C GLU A 275 -1.14 2.61 4.98
N TRP A 276 -1.12 3.77 4.32
CA TRP A 276 -0.29 4.03 3.16
C TRP A 276 0.74 5.12 3.45
N GLN A 277 1.96 4.90 2.97
CA GLN A 277 3.01 5.92 2.94
C GLN A 277 3.37 6.18 1.49
N MET A 278 3.20 7.41 1.00
CA MET A 278 3.67 7.76 -0.34
C MET A 278 5.21 7.78 -0.38
N LEU A 279 5.78 7.13 -1.38
CA LEU A 279 7.21 7.17 -1.69
C LEU A 279 7.48 8.04 -2.93
N LEU A 280 6.64 7.87 -3.96
CA LEU A 280 6.71 8.60 -5.22
C LEU A 280 5.35 9.24 -5.56
N PRO A 281 5.31 10.47 -6.09
CA PRO A 281 6.44 11.38 -6.43
C PRO A 281 7.01 12.14 -5.23
N LYS A 282 6.29 12.13 -4.10
CA LYS A 282 6.68 12.88 -2.90
C LYS A 282 6.71 11.96 -1.70
N ALA A 283 7.92 11.65 -1.24
CA ALA A 283 8.13 10.87 -0.03
C ALA A 283 7.45 11.52 1.18
N GLU A 284 6.56 10.76 1.83
CA GLU A 284 5.89 11.14 3.06
C GLU A 284 6.56 10.49 4.25
N SER A 285 6.70 11.27 5.32
CA SER A 285 7.23 10.83 6.62
C SER A 285 6.09 10.47 7.58
N SER A 286 4.92 10.08 7.08
CA SER A 286 3.73 9.75 7.86
C SER A 286 2.87 8.78 7.09
N CYS A 287 2.06 8.00 7.80
CA CYS A 287 1.14 7.04 7.20
C CYS A 287 -0.30 7.45 7.45
N ALA A 288 -1.16 7.20 6.48
CA ALA A 288 -2.59 7.45 6.58
C ALA A 288 -3.37 6.52 5.65
N VAL A 289 -4.66 6.35 5.93
CA VAL A 289 -5.59 5.76 4.96
C VAL A 289 -5.83 6.72 3.79
N PHE A 290 -6.14 6.17 2.62
CA PHE A 290 -6.69 6.96 1.52
C PHE A 290 -8.13 7.42 1.83
N GLY A 291 -8.62 8.42 1.10
CA GLY A 291 -9.99 8.93 1.28
C GLY A 291 -10.10 10.08 2.27
N THR A 292 -8.98 10.66 2.73
CA THR A 292 -8.99 11.80 3.64
C THR A 292 -9.77 12.98 3.05
N ASN A 293 -10.68 13.57 3.84
CA ASN A 293 -11.48 14.71 3.40
C ASN A 293 -10.59 15.95 3.16
N ASP A 294 -10.54 16.38 1.91
CA ASP A 294 -9.72 17.48 1.42
C ASP A 294 -10.55 18.63 0.81
N LEU A 295 -11.88 18.64 0.99
CA LEU A 295 -12.77 19.68 0.42
C LEU A 295 -12.43 21.11 0.88
N ALA A 296 -11.89 21.24 2.09
CA ALA A 296 -11.45 22.52 2.64
C ALA A 296 -9.97 22.85 2.35
N SER A 297 -9.24 21.93 1.68
CA SER A 297 -7.85 22.15 1.29
C SER A 297 -7.78 23.02 0.04
N ALA A 298 -6.99 24.10 0.09
CA ALA A 298 -6.80 24.99 -1.05
C ALA A 298 -6.22 24.30 -2.29
N ASN A 299 -5.43 23.24 -2.09
CA ASN A 299 -4.75 22.50 -3.16
C ASN A 299 -5.26 21.05 -3.31
N GLY A 300 -6.30 20.66 -2.56
CA GLY A 300 -6.74 19.26 -2.48
C GLY A 300 -5.67 18.32 -1.90
N TRP A 301 -5.93 17.01 -1.93
CA TRP A 301 -4.96 15.98 -1.57
C TRP A 301 -3.93 15.77 -2.68
N GLY A 302 -4.30 15.87 -3.96
CA GLY A 302 -3.36 15.74 -5.08
C GLY A 302 -2.35 16.89 -5.22
N GLY A 303 -2.58 18.03 -4.56
CA GLY A 303 -1.72 19.20 -4.62
C GLY A 303 -0.26 18.91 -4.23
N GLY A 304 0.66 19.01 -5.19
CA GLY A 304 2.09 18.72 -5.00
C GLY A 304 2.42 17.22 -4.92
N ARG A 305 1.47 16.36 -5.26
CA ARG A 305 1.64 14.90 -5.41
C ARG A 305 1.45 14.45 -6.85
N VAL A 306 1.45 15.36 -7.82
CA VAL A 306 1.32 15.00 -9.24
C VAL A 306 2.70 14.63 -9.77
N ASP A 307 2.83 13.42 -10.27
CA ASP A 307 4.01 12.97 -11.00
C ASP A 307 3.88 13.36 -12.49
N ALA A 308 5.00 13.70 -13.13
CA ALA A 308 4.97 14.14 -14.54
C ALA A 308 4.82 12.98 -15.53
N GLU A 309 5.27 11.79 -15.15
CA GLU A 309 5.17 10.54 -15.93
C GLU A 309 3.92 9.75 -15.55
N GLY A 310 3.26 10.13 -14.44
CA GLY A 310 2.02 9.53 -13.93
C GLY A 310 2.28 8.28 -13.10
N ASP A 311 3.47 8.17 -12.52
CA ASP A 311 3.91 7.02 -11.75
C ASP A 311 3.91 7.30 -10.24
N TYR A 312 3.43 6.31 -9.49
CA TYR A 312 3.20 6.45 -8.06
C TYR A 312 3.59 5.17 -7.33
N VAL A 313 4.16 5.33 -6.13
CA VAL A 313 4.63 4.21 -5.30
C VAL A 313 4.28 4.48 -3.85
N TRP A 314 3.74 3.47 -3.16
CA TRP A 314 3.46 3.52 -1.74
C TRP A 314 3.98 2.29 -1.01
N ASN A 315 4.27 2.44 0.28
CA ASN A 315 4.30 1.31 1.19
C ASN A 315 2.91 1.05 1.77
N LEU A 316 2.56 -0.22 1.86
CA LEU A 316 1.43 -0.71 2.63
C LEU A 316 1.92 -1.13 4.03
N TRP A 317 1.54 -0.34 5.04
CA TRP A 317 1.84 -0.58 6.44
C TRP A 317 0.70 -1.31 7.12
N ARG A 318 0.98 -2.41 7.80
CA ARG A 318 -0.04 -3.36 8.28
C ARG A 318 0.17 -3.70 9.76
N PRO A 319 -0.90 -3.79 10.57
CA PRO A 319 -0.77 -3.92 12.02
C PRO A 319 -0.56 -5.37 12.47
N TYR A 320 0.61 -5.65 13.02
CA TYR A 320 0.97 -6.94 13.61
C TYR A 320 0.93 -6.90 15.13
N GLN A 321 0.68 -8.07 15.72
CA GLN A 321 0.98 -8.34 17.12
C GLN A 321 1.79 -9.63 17.19
N CYS A 322 2.72 -9.72 18.14
CA CYS A 322 3.51 -10.92 18.32
C CYS A 322 4.06 -11.07 19.73
N CYS A 323 4.45 -12.30 20.05
CA CYS A 323 5.17 -12.69 21.25
C CYS A 323 6.32 -13.60 20.89
N GLU A 324 7.48 -13.38 21.52
CA GLU A 324 8.59 -14.34 21.49
C GLU A 324 8.15 -15.67 22.12
N ARG A 325 8.58 -16.77 21.51
CA ARG A 325 8.25 -18.12 21.96
C ARG A 325 9.17 -18.57 23.08
N GLU A 326 8.64 -18.61 24.30
CA GLU A 326 9.38 -19.02 25.50
C GLU A 326 9.11 -20.48 25.95
N GLY A 327 8.24 -21.20 25.24
CA GLY A 327 7.87 -22.58 25.57
C GLY A 327 7.38 -23.39 24.38
N GLN A 328 7.22 -24.71 24.58
CA GLN A 328 6.74 -25.58 23.51
C GLN A 328 5.26 -25.32 23.19
N PHE A 329 4.46 -24.98 24.20
CA PHE A 329 3.00 -24.79 24.06
C PHE A 329 2.60 -23.37 24.45
N PHE A 330 1.82 -22.71 23.59
CA PHE A 330 1.15 -21.46 23.93
C PHE A 330 -0.07 -21.74 24.81
N LEU A 331 -0.23 -21.00 25.91
CA LEU A 331 -1.36 -21.15 26.82
C LEU A 331 -2.42 -20.09 26.56
N ILE A 332 -2.05 -18.81 26.74
CA ILE A 332 -2.96 -17.67 26.64
C ILE A 332 -2.18 -16.36 26.48
N ASP A 333 -2.82 -15.32 25.95
CA ASP A 333 -2.36 -13.94 26.02
C ASP A 333 -3.33 -13.05 26.80
N ILE A 334 -2.78 -12.05 27.50
CA ILE A 334 -3.56 -11.02 28.18
C ILE A 334 -3.14 -9.68 27.62
N ASN A 335 -4.09 -8.94 27.04
CA ASN A 335 -3.89 -7.60 26.51
C ASN A 335 -4.35 -6.56 27.53
N TRP A 336 -3.51 -5.57 27.83
CA TRP A 336 -3.90 -4.37 28.59
C TRP A 336 -4.18 -3.17 27.69
N ILE A 337 -3.88 -3.27 26.38
CA ILE A 337 -4.25 -2.30 25.35
C ILE A 337 -5.03 -3.03 24.25
N ASN A 338 -6.14 -2.45 23.79
CA ASN A 338 -6.80 -2.90 22.57
C ASN A 338 -5.99 -2.38 21.38
N TYR A 339 -5.51 -3.31 20.54
CA TYR A 339 -4.75 -2.99 19.35
C TYR A 339 -5.38 -3.68 18.13
N PRO A 340 -5.47 -2.99 16.97
CA PRO A 340 -5.05 -1.60 16.72
C PRO A 340 -5.91 -0.57 17.50
N PRO A 341 -5.34 0.59 17.88
CA PRO A 341 -5.99 1.58 18.74
C PRO A 341 -7.10 2.41 18.05
#